data_AF-A0A6C0J2I9-F1
#
_entry.id   AF-A0A6C0J2I9-F1
#
_cell.length_a   1.000
_cell.length_b   1.000
_cell.length_c   1.000
_cell.angle_alpha   90.00
_cell.angle_beta   90.00
_cell.angle_gamma   90.00
#
_symmetry.space_group_name_H-M   'P 1'
#
loop_
_entity.id
_entity.type
_entity.pdbx_description
1 polymer ?
#
loop_
_entity_poly.entity_id
_entity_poly.type
_entity_poly.pdbx_seq_one_letter_code
_entity_poly.pdbx_strand_id
1 'polypeptide(L)'
;MKDLKDLKDLKDLQDLKDLPRIKYRIKGQRYNYHGNIRTWDGKRLKCIHNKTISQCIHCGGSSICNHGRIKTHCIDCGGTSVCIHKKQRSHCIDCNGASVCIHKRRKSRCVQCNGSQICVHRRVKFNCKDCGGSQVCIHKRLKPKCIQCGGNSICIHKRIRSRCRECNGGSICIHKRIRTRCKDCNGSEICVHKKRRVTCVICKDKCKTIECTMKQSKEYKGYCFACFVLF
;
A
#
# COMPACT_ATOMS: atom_id res chain seq x y z
N MET A 1 18.55 -7.97 19.37
CA MET A 1 18.98 -9.35 19.62
C MET A 1 18.85 -9.62 21.11
N LYS A 2 17.67 -10.10 21.52
CA LYS A 2 17.51 -10.91 22.73
C LYS A 2 16.62 -12.05 22.28
N ASP A 3 17.25 -13.17 22.03
CA ASP A 3 16.62 -14.41 21.59
C ASP A 3 15.67 -14.89 22.68
N LEU A 4 14.40 -15.06 22.32
CA LEU A 4 13.34 -15.62 23.18
C LEU A 4 13.53 -17.15 23.31
N LYS A 5 14.66 -17.57 23.87
CA LYS A 5 14.85 -18.93 24.39
C LYS A 5 14.60 -19.05 25.90
N ASP A 6 14.33 -17.94 26.59
CA ASP A 6 14.22 -17.92 28.06
C ASP A 6 12.78 -17.80 28.55
N LEU A 7 12.00 -18.88 28.42
CA LEU A 7 10.80 -19.14 29.23
C LEU A 7 10.75 -20.64 29.52
N LYS A 8 11.76 -21.11 30.25
CA LYS A 8 11.76 -22.39 30.98
C LYS A 8 11.73 -22.08 32.48
N ASP A 9 10.71 -21.34 32.93
CA ASP A 9 10.36 -21.35 34.35
C ASP A 9 9.34 -22.47 34.55
N LEU A 10 9.82 -23.60 35.08
CA LEU A 10 9.03 -24.78 35.44
C LEU A 10 7.88 -24.49 36.43
N LYS A 11 7.88 -23.31 37.06
CA LYS A 11 6.82 -22.85 37.98
C LYS A 11 5.57 -22.32 37.28
N ASP A 12 5.68 -21.73 36.09
CA ASP A 12 4.51 -21.11 35.41
C ASP A 12 3.61 -22.13 34.70
N LEU A 13 4.12 -23.33 34.40
CA LEU A 13 3.36 -24.41 33.76
C LEU A 13 2.44 -25.16 34.74
N GLN A 14 2.70 -25.05 36.05
CA GLN A 14 2.01 -25.82 37.09
C GLN A 14 0.63 -25.24 37.47
N ASP A 15 0.37 -23.96 37.18
CA ASP A 15 -0.88 -23.27 37.49
C ASP A 15 -1.85 -23.12 36.30
N LEU A 16 -1.48 -23.62 35.12
CA LEU A 16 -2.31 -23.53 33.93
C LEU A 16 -3.38 -24.62 33.91
N LYS A 17 -4.64 -24.20 34.02
CA LYS A 17 -5.81 -25.08 33.90
C LYS A 17 -5.77 -25.87 32.59
N ASP A 18 -5.99 -27.18 32.67
CA ASP A 18 -6.24 -28.02 31.50
C ASP A 18 -7.45 -27.54 30.72
N LEU A 19 -7.45 -27.76 29.41
CA LEU A 19 -8.50 -27.28 28.53
C LEU A 19 -9.87 -27.91 28.88
N PRO A 20 -10.83 -27.14 29.43
CA PRO A 20 -12.13 -27.68 29.79
C PRO A 20 -13.04 -27.76 28.56
N ARG A 21 -14.23 -28.36 28.74
CA ARG A 21 -15.29 -28.35 27.70
C ARG A 21 -15.64 -26.92 27.30
N ILE A 22 -16.05 -26.73 26.03
CA ILE A 22 -16.26 -25.40 25.42
C ILE A 22 -17.13 -24.47 26.28
N LYS A 23 -18.21 -24.99 26.90
CA LYS A 23 -19.13 -24.22 27.76
C LYS A 23 -18.47 -23.56 28.98
N TYR A 24 -17.33 -24.06 29.44
CA TYR A 24 -16.61 -23.53 30.60
C TYR A 24 -15.37 -22.70 30.21
N ARG A 25 -15.17 -22.44 28.91
CA ARG A 25 -14.01 -21.68 28.44
C ARG A 25 -14.29 -20.18 28.49
N ILE A 26 -13.42 -19.45 29.16
CA ILE A 26 -13.47 -18.00 29.25
C ILE A 26 -12.65 -17.40 28.11
N LYS A 27 -13.23 -16.44 27.39
CA LYS A 27 -12.58 -15.73 26.30
C LYS A 27 -11.37 -14.95 26.83
N GLY A 28 -10.22 -15.12 26.18
CA GLY A 28 -8.94 -14.53 26.57
C GLY A 28 -8.13 -15.37 27.56
N GLN A 29 -8.74 -16.37 28.19
CA GLN A 29 -8.02 -17.24 29.13
C GLN A 29 -7.08 -18.22 28.39
N ARG A 30 -5.95 -18.50 29.03
CA ARG A 30 -4.96 -19.49 28.58
C ARG A 30 -5.22 -20.84 29.23
N TYR A 31 -5.07 -21.90 28.47
CA TYR A 31 -5.26 -23.29 28.89
C TYR A 31 -4.08 -24.14 28.43
N ASN A 32 -3.77 -25.17 29.20
CA ASN A 32 -2.90 -26.25 28.74
C ASN A 32 -3.67 -27.18 27.80
N TYR A 33 -3.15 -27.41 26.60
CA TYR A 33 -3.69 -28.36 25.64
C TYR A 33 -2.58 -29.20 25.04
N HIS A 34 -2.49 -30.46 25.45
CA HIS A 34 -1.41 -31.39 25.10
C HIS A 34 -0.01 -30.77 25.30
N GLY A 35 0.25 -30.26 26.51
CA GLY A 35 1.56 -29.68 26.89
C GLY A 35 1.86 -28.33 26.24
N ASN A 36 0.90 -27.72 25.53
CA ASN A 36 1.07 -26.44 24.86
C ASN A 36 0.07 -25.42 25.38
N ILE A 37 0.56 -24.22 25.71
CA ILE A 37 -0.27 -23.11 26.16
C ILE A 37 -1.08 -22.55 24.98
N ARG A 38 -2.41 -22.51 25.11
CA ARG A 38 -3.33 -22.00 24.09
C ARG A 38 -4.28 -20.97 24.66
N THR A 39 -4.59 -19.94 23.87
CA THR A 39 -5.53 -18.88 24.27
C THR A 39 -6.88 -19.10 23.59
N TRP A 40 -7.98 -19.10 24.35
CA TRP A 40 -9.33 -19.23 23.80
C TRP A 40 -9.86 -17.86 23.35
N ASP A 41 -10.28 -17.69 22.09
CA ASP A 41 -10.80 -16.40 21.60
C ASP A 41 -12.34 -16.29 21.60
N GLY A 42 -13.02 -17.31 22.14
CA GLY A 42 -14.48 -17.45 22.10
C GLY A 42 -14.97 -18.38 20.99
N LYS A 43 -14.14 -18.73 20.00
CA LYS A 43 -14.51 -19.62 18.89
C LYS A 43 -13.48 -20.72 18.64
N ARG A 44 -12.19 -20.38 18.73
CA ARG A 44 -11.07 -21.27 18.41
C ARG A 44 -9.94 -21.08 19.41
N LEU A 45 -9.12 -22.13 19.54
CA LEU A 45 -7.86 -22.05 20.27
C LEU A 45 -6.80 -21.40 19.38
N LYS A 46 -6.20 -20.33 19.89
CA LYS A 46 -5.06 -19.64 19.29
C LYS A 46 -3.79 -20.02 20.03
N CYS A 47 -2.65 -19.87 19.37
CA CYS A 47 -1.37 -19.92 20.06
C CYS A 47 -1.22 -18.71 20.99
N ILE A 48 -0.16 -18.73 21.83
CA ILE A 48 0.20 -17.60 22.69
C ILE A 48 0.41 -16.27 21.93
N HIS A 49 0.69 -16.33 20.63
CA HIS A 49 0.85 -15.17 19.76
C HIS A 49 -0.48 -14.63 19.20
N ASN A 50 -1.64 -15.06 19.73
CA ASN A 50 -2.97 -14.68 19.27
C ASN A 50 -3.23 -14.96 17.77
N LYS A 51 -2.53 -15.94 17.20
CA LYS A 51 -2.72 -16.42 15.83
C LYS A 51 -3.25 -17.85 15.83
N THR A 52 -3.92 -18.25 14.75
CA THR A 52 -4.17 -19.66 14.48
C THR A 52 -2.84 -20.37 14.36
N ILE A 53 -2.70 -21.56 14.94
CA ILE A 53 -1.42 -22.29 15.00
C ILE A 53 -0.83 -22.50 13.61
N SER A 54 -1.64 -22.94 12.64
CA SER A 54 -1.23 -23.15 11.26
C SER A 54 -0.70 -21.88 10.57
N GLN A 55 -1.05 -20.69 11.06
CA GLN A 55 -0.68 -19.39 10.49
C GLN A 55 0.30 -18.60 11.37
N CYS A 56 0.86 -19.23 12.41
CA CYS A 56 1.80 -18.56 13.30
C CYS A 56 3.25 -18.88 12.90
N ILE A 57 4.02 -17.84 12.56
CA ILE A 57 5.44 -17.98 12.19
C ILE A 57 6.25 -18.53 13.36
N HIS A 58 6.06 -17.98 14.56
CA HIS A 58 6.79 -18.39 15.77
C HIS A 58 6.44 -19.80 16.26
N CYS A 59 5.30 -20.36 15.85
CA CYS A 59 4.93 -21.74 16.18
C CYS A 59 5.22 -22.71 15.03
N GLY A 60 5.93 -22.30 13.98
CA GLY A 60 6.21 -23.16 12.82
C GLY A 60 4.96 -23.61 12.08
N GLY A 61 3.93 -22.74 12.02
CA GLY A 61 2.61 -23.10 11.47
C GLY A 61 2.69 -23.70 10.07
N SER A 62 1.96 -24.79 9.83
CA SER A 62 2.01 -25.56 8.57
C SER A 62 1.64 -24.77 7.31
N SER A 63 0.91 -23.67 7.45
CA SER A 63 0.53 -22.77 6.35
C SER A 63 1.56 -21.66 6.09
N ILE A 64 2.65 -21.60 6.85
CA ILE A 64 3.74 -20.64 6.67
C ILE A 64 4.82 -21.27 5.79
N CYS A 65 5.27 -20.53 4.77
CA CYS A 65 6.42 -20.94 3.96
C CYS A 65 7.74 -20.57 4.63
N ASN A 66 8.85 -21.08 4.09
CA ASN A 66 10.21 -20.71 4.48
C ASN A 66 10.47 -19.18 4.41
N HIS A 67 9.75 -18.44 3.58
CA HIS A 67 9.83 -16.97 3.52
C HIS A 67 9.09 -16.24 4.67
N GLY A 68 8.54 -16.96 5.66
CA GLY A 68 7.77 -16.38 6.76
C GLY A 68 6.43 -15.78 6.35
N ARG A 69 5.90 -16.14 5.16
CA ARG A 69 4.62 -15.67 4.63
C ARG A 69 3.61 -16.83 4.60
N ILE A 70 2.33 -16.51 4.56
CA ILE A 70 1.29 -17.54 4.34
C ILE A 70 1.48 -18.11 2.94
N LYS A 71 1.65 -19.43 2.82
CA LYS A 71 1.96 -20.19 1.59
C LYS A 71 1.07 -19.77 0.41
N THR A 72 -0.24 -19.69 0.62
CA THR A 72 -1.22 -19.33 -0.41
C THR A 72 -1.00 -17.94 -1.00
N HIS A 73 -0.46 -17.00 -0.23
CA HIS A 73 -0.23 -15.61 -0.63
C HIS A 73 1.23 -15.32 -0.98
N CYS A 74 2.15 -16.27 -0.77
CA CYS A 74 3.56 -16.04 -1.00
C CYS A 74 3.86 -16.00 -2.51
N ILE A 75 4.38 -14.87 -2.99
CA ILE A 75 4.77 -14.69 -4.39
C ILE A 75 5.95 -15.60 -4.74
N ASP A 76 6.92 -15.69 -3.84
CA ASP A 76 8.17 -16.42 -4.05
C ASP A 76 7.94 -17.94 -4.08
N CYS A 77 6.90 -18.44 -3.41
CA CYS A 77 6.47 -19.84 -3.48
C CYS A 77 5.46 -20.12 -4.60
N GLY A 78 5.05 -19.12 -5.40
CA GLY A 78 4.00 -19.29 -6.39
C GLY A 78 2.65 -19.70 -5.77
N GLY A 79 2.32 -19.17 -4.59
CA GLY A 79 1.13 -19.54 -3.84
C GLY A 79 -0.15 -19.48 -4.68
N THR A 80 -1.14 -20.33 -4.37
CA THR A 80 -2.37 -20.48 -5.17
C THR A 80 -3.16 -19.18 -5.38
N SER A 81 -3.09 -18.23 -4.45
CA SER A 81 -3.72 -16.91 -4.56
C SER A 81 -2.91 -15.91 -5.37
N VAL A 82 -1.73 -16.28 -5.85
CA VAL A 82 -0.86 -15.48 -6.72
C VAL A 82 -1.17 -15.83 -8.17
N CYS A 83 -1.16 -14.82 -9.04
CA CYS A 83 -1.31 -15.01 -10.48
C CYS A 83 0.06 -14.99 -11.18
N ILE A 84 0.07 -15.34 -12.47
CA ILE A 84 1.27 -15.31 -13.33
C ILE A 84 2.00 -13.96 -13.33
N HIS A 85 1.28 -12.85 -13.08
CA HIS A 85 1.83 -11.50 -12.99
C HIS A 85 2.53 -11.19 -11.65
N LYS A 86 2.80 -12.19 -10.81
CA LYS A 86 3.39 -12.03 -9.46
C LYS A 86 2.62 -11.06 -8.55
N LYS A 87 1.30 -10.98 -8.75
CA LYS A 87 0.36 -10.18 -7.96
C LYS A 87 -0.66 -11.11 -7.28
N GLN A 88 -1.30 -10.65 -6.20
CA GLN A 88 -2.47 -11.37 -5.66
C GLN A 88 -3.57 -11.40 -6.72
N ARG A 89 -4.04 -12.59 -7.07
CA ARG A 89 -4.99 -12.88 -8.16
C ARG A 89 -6.27 -12.07 -8.02
N SER A 90 -6.81 -11.95 -6.81
CA SER A 90 -8.01 -11.15 -6.53
C SER A 90 -7.86 -9.65 -6.81
N HIS A 91 -6.63 -9.13 -6.86
CA HIS A 91 -6.32 -7.71 -7.07
C HIS A 91 -5.64 -7.43 -8.40
N CYS A 92 -5.35 -8.46 -9.20
CA CYS A 92 -4.65 -8.32 -10.46
C CYS A 92 -5.59 -7.75 -11.52
N ILE A 93 -5.22 -6.59 -12.10
CA ILE A 93 -5.98 -5.95 -13.18
C ILE A 93 -5.92 -6.83 -14.44
N ASP A 94 -4.73 -7.35 -14.74
CA ASP A 94 -4.45 -8.13 -15.94
C ASP A 94 -5.18 -9.49 -15.94
N CYS A 95 -5.54 -10.01 -14.76
CA CYS A 95 -6.35 -11.23 -14.60
C CYS A 95 -7.84 -10.96 -14.32
N ASN A 96 -8.32 -9.72 -14.42
CA ASN A 96 -9.66 -9.32 -14.00
C ASN A 96 -10.04 -9.87 -12.62
N GLY A 97 -9.13 -9.75 -11.66
CA GLY A 97 -9.31 -10.29 -10.31
C GLY A 97 -10.63 -9.84 -9.67
N ALA A 98 -11.23 -10.68 -8.83
CA ALA A 98 -12.57 -10.45 -8.27
C ALA A 98 -12.78 -9.07 -7.59
N SER A 99 -11.70 -8.44 -7.08
CA SER A 99 -11.73 -7.10 -6.49
C SER A 99 -11.49 -5.95 -7.48
N VAL A 100 -11.32 -6.22 -8.78
CA VAL A 100 -11.11 -5.23 -9.85
C VAL A 100 -12.44 -4.99 -10.57
N CYS A 101 -12.80 -3.71 -10.78
CA CYS A 101 -13.99 -3.35 -11.53
C CYS A 101 -13.67 -3.18 -13.03
N ILE A 102 -14.73 -3.03 -13.83
CA ILE A 102 -14.65 -2.76 -15.28
C ILE A 102 -13.73 -1.57 -15.63
N HIS A 103 -13.62 -0.60 -14.73
CA HIS A 103 -12.75 0.58 -14.89
C HIS A 103 -11.26 0.31 -14.58
N LYS A 104 -10.84 -0.96 -14.50
CA LYS A 104 -9.46 -1.38 -14.16
C LYS A 104 -8.95 -0.78 -12.84
N ARG A 105 -9.84 -0.58 -11.88
CA ARG A 105 -9.56 -0.06 -10.52
C ARG A 105 -10.03 -1.05 -9.47
N ARG A 106 -9.51 -0.97 -8.24
CA ARG A 106 -10.08 -1.75 -7.12
C ARG A 106 -11.54 -1.33 -6.89
N LYS A 107 -12.48 -2.27 -6.93
CA LYS A 107 -13.94 -2.08 -6.72
C LYS A 107 -14.22 -1.19 -5.52
N SER A 108 -13.62 -1.50 -4.36
CA SER A 108 -13.83 -0.75 -3.11
C SER A 108 -13.39 0.73 -3.17
N ARG A 109 -12.50 1.11 -4.10
CA ARG A 109 -11.97 2.47 -4.25
C ARG A 109 -12.36 3.12 -5.59
N CYS A 110 -13.26 2.50 -6.35
CA CYS A 110 -13.69 3.06 -7.62
C CYS A 110 -14.83 4.05 -7.40
N VAL A 111 -14.64 5.30 -7.81
CA VAL A 111 -15.68 6.35 -7.73
C VAL A 111 -16.86 6.02 -8.63
N GLN A 112 -16.61 5.56 -9.86
CA GLN A 112 -17.66 5.24 -10.84
C GLN A 112 -18.52 4.04 -10.41
N CYS A 113 -17.98 3.14 -9.58
CA CYS A 113 -18.73 1.98 -9.04
C CYS A 113 -19.30 2.24 -7.64
N ASN A 114 -19.27 3.48 -7.14
CA ASN A 114 -19.61 3.81 -5.75
C ASN A 114 -18.99 2.83 -4.74
N GLY A 115 -17.68 2.56 -4.90
CA GLY A 115 -16.96 1.60 -4.07
C GLY A 115 -17.15 1.85 -2.58
N SER A 116 -17.17 0.79 -1.77
CA SER A 116 -17.48 0.88 -0.33
C SER A 116 -16.59 1.84 0.48
N GLN A 117 -15.39 2.17 -0.01
CA GLN A 117 -14.47 3.13 0.59
C GLN A 117 -14.60 4.56 0.03
N ILE A 118 -15.56 4.85 -0.85
CA ILE A 118 -15.83 6.18 -1.40
C ILE A 118 -16.90 6.87 -0.57
N CYS A 119 -16.66 8.12 -0.16
CA CYS A 119 -17.65 8.94 0.55
C CYS A 119 -18.53 9.72 -0.43
N VAL A 120 -19.57 10.38 0.11
CA VAL A 120 -20.49 11.25 -0.63
C VAL A 120 -19.77 12.34 -1.45
N HIS A 121 -18.59 12.79 -1.01
CA HIS A 121 -17.75 13.77 -1.72
C HIS A 121 -16.92 13.17 -2.87
N ARG A 122 -17.20 11.93 -3.31
CA ARG A 122 -16.45 11.20 -4.35
C ARG A 122 -14.94 11.05 -4.04
N ARG A 123 -14.58 11.07 -2.75
CA ARG A 123 -13.21 10.89 -2.24
C ARG A 123 -13.11 9.58 -1.46
N VAL A 124 -11.89 9.06 -1.29
CA VAL A 124 -11.69 7.90 -0.42
C VAL A 124 -11.93 8.30 1.04
N LYS A 125 -12.88 7.63 1.71
CA LYS A 125 -13.40 7.93 3.06
C LYS A 125 -12.31 8.29 4.05
N PHE A 126 -11.29 7.44 4.20
CA PHE A 126 -10.24 7.63 5.19
C PHE A 126 -9.36 8.88 4.94
N ASN A 127 -9.31 9.41 3.71
CA ASN A 127 -8.57 10.62 3.36
C ASN A 127 -9.47 11.87 3.23
N CYS A 128 -10.78 11.72 3.33
CA CYS A 128 -11.72 12.82 3.12
C CYS A 128 -11.72 13.75 4.33
N LYS A 129 -11.32 15.01 4.12
CA LYS A 129 -11.29 16.05 5.16
C LYS A 129 -12.69 16.39 5.67
N ASP A 130 -13.63 16.46 4.74
CA ASP A 130 -15.02 16.85 5.01
C ASP A 130 -15.75 15.79 5.83
N CYS A 131 -15.40 14.51 5.66
CA CYS A 131 -15.92 13.40 6.47
C CYS A 131 -15.11 13.13 7.75
N GLY A 132 -14.08 13.91 8.06
CA GLY A 132 -13.18 13.62 9.19
C GLY A 132 -12.48 12.26 9.09
N GLY A 133 -12.11 11.83 7.88
CA GLY A 133 -11.53 10.50 7.62
C GLY A 133 -10.36 10.16 8.56
N SER A 134 -10.15 8.87 8.85
CA SER A 134 -9.18 8.43 9.87
C SER A 134 -7.72 8.87 9.66
N GLN A 135 -7.34 9.25 8.43
CA GLN A 135 -6.02 9.81 8.10
C GLN A 135 -5.97 11.34 8.17
N VAL A 136 -7.07 12.02 8.52
CA VAL A 136 -7.14 13.46 8.72
C VAL A 136 -6.86 13.77 10.19
N CYS A 137 -5.98 14.74 10.45
CA CYS A 137 -5.70 15.21 11.81
C CYS A 137 -6.60 16.39 12.19
N ILE A 138 -6.54 16.79 13.46
CA ILE A 138 -7.26 17.95 14.02
C ILE A 138 -7.02 19.24 13.21
N HIS A 139 -5.85 19.37 12.57
CA HIS A 139 -5.48 20.52 11.72
C HIS A 139 -6.08 20.46 10.30
N LYS A 140 -7.06 19.58 10.02
CA LYS A 140 -7.65 19.36 8.69
C LYS A 140 -6.62 19.05 7.58
N ARG A 141 -5.50 18.43 7.97
CA ARG A 141 -4.41 17.96 7.08
C ARG A 141 -4.33 16.44 7.15
N LEU A 142 -3.75 15.80 6.14
CA LEU A 142 -3.46 14.37 6.21
C LEU A 142 -2.35 14.13 7.25
N LYS A 143 -2.58 13.26 8.23
CA LYS A 143 -1.67 12.89 9.32
C LYS A 143 -0.22 12.69 8.85
N PRO A 144 0.08 11.94 7.78
CA PRO A 144 1.47 11.74 7.34
C PRO A 144 2.16 13.02 6.88
N LYS A 145 1.41 14.03 6.42
CA LYS A 145 1.93 15.29 5.86
C LYS A 145 1.75 16.47 6.82
N CYS A 146 1.23 16.26 8.02
CA CYS A 146 1.01 17.34 8.97
C CYS A 146 2.28 17.60 9.78
N ILE A 147 2.86 18.79 9.65
CA ILE A 147 4.06 19.21 10.41
C ILE A 147 3.75 19.28 11.92
N GLN A 148 2.61 19.89 12.30
CA GLN A 148 2.19 20.03 13.69
C GLN A 148 1.97 18.67 14.39
N CYS A 149 1.58 17.63 13.64
CA CYS A 149 1.45 16.27 14.18
C CYS A 149 2.73 15.42 14.05
N GLY A 150 3.86 15.98 13.58
CA GLY A 150 5.07 15.20 13.34
C GLY A 150 4.87 14.05 12.34
N GLY A 151 4.03 14.27 11.31
CA GLY A 151 3.64 13.21 10.38
C GLY A 151 4.83 12.45 9.79
N ASN A 152 4.70 11.13 9.61
CA ASN A 152 5.81 10.26 9.18
C ASN A 152 6.45 10.66 7.82
N SER A 153 5.74 11.41 6.96
CA SER A 153 6.33 11.94 5.71
C SER A 153 7.12 13.23 5.89
N ILE A 154 7.21 13.76 7.11
CA ILE A 154 7.99 14.96 7.46
C ILE A 154 9.35 14.53 8.01
N CYS A 155 10.41 15.23 7.62
CA CYS A 155 11.75 15.06 8.19
C CYS A 155 12.02 16.03 9.34
N ILE A 156 13.16 15.86 10.00
CA ILE A 156 13.61 16.75 11.10
C ILE A 156 13.64 18.24 10.69
N HIS A 157 13.88 18.53 9.41
CA HIS A 157 13.90 19.89 8.85
C HIS A 157 12.50 20.48 8.58
N LYS A 158 11.42 19.87 9.12
CA LYS A 158 10.01 20.28 8.91
C LYS A 158 9.58 20.32 7.44
N ARG A 159 10.28 19.60 6.55
CA ARG A 159 9.99 19.47 5.11
C ARG A 159 9.45 18.08 4.80
N ILE A 160 8.76 17.93 3.66
CA ILE A 160 8.37 16.60 3.16
C ILE A 160 9.65 15.81 2.89
N ARG A 161 9.84 14.68 3.59
CA ARG A 161 11.05 13.86 3.60
C ARG A 161 11.52 13.50 2.20
N SER A 162 10.61 13.12 1.30
CA SER A 162 10.96 12.77 -0.08
C SER A 162 11.51 13.94 -0.91
N ARG A 163 11.22 15.19 -0.54
CA ARG A 163 11.65 16.41 -1.23
C ARG A 163 12.72 17.20 -0.45
N CYS A 164 13.14 16.70 0.71
CA CYS A 164 14.15 17.37 1.52
C CYS A 164 15.53 17.15 0.90
N ARG A 165 16.25 18.25 0.61
CA ARG A 165 17.61 18.19 0.07
C ARG A 165 18.63 17.71 1.09
N GLU A 166 18.54 18.21 2.33
CA GLU A 166 19.42 17.81 3.42
C GLU A 166 19.29 16.32 3.79
N CYS A 167 18.10 15.74 3.63
CA CYS A 167 17.90 14.30 3.85
C CYS A 167 18.16 13.44 2.60
N ASN A 168 18.62 14.02 1.48
CA ASN A 168 18.69 13.34 0.18
C ASN A 168 17.41 12.56 -0.15
N GLY A 169 16.24 13.20 0.06
CA GLY A 169 14.94 12.57 -0.09
C GLY A 169 14.79 11.92 -1.47
N GLY A 170 14.03 10.82 -1.58
CA GLY A 170 13.98 10.02 -2.81
C GLY A 170 13.54 10.76 -4.09
N SER A 171 12.94 11.94 -4.00
CA SER A 171 12.63 12.80 -5.16
C SER A 171 13.78 13.74 -5.54
N ILE A 172 14.89 13.74 -4.81
CA ILE A 172 16.10 14.50 -5.08
C ILE A 172 17.11 13.59 -5.81
N CYS A 173 17.80 14.13 -6.81
CA CYS A 173 18.88 13.44 -7.51
C CYS A 173 20.24 13.78 -6.91
N ILE A 174 21.30 13.12 -7.40
CA ILE A 174 22.69 13.36 -6.99
C ILE A 174 23.11 14.84 -7.16
N HIS A 175 22.53 15.54 -8.14
CA HIS A 175 22.76 16.97 -8.39
C HIS A 175 22.01 17.91 -7.41
N LYS A 176 21.48 17.38 -6.30
CA LYS A 176 20.64 18.09 -5.32
C LYS A 176 19.39 18.76 -5.90
N ARG A 177 18.98 18.43 -7.13
CA ARG A 177 17.78 18.96 -7.83
C ARG A 177 16.61 17.97 -7.69
N ILE A 178 15.37 18.44 -7.90
CA ILE A 178 14.22 17.52 -7.99
C ILE A 178 14.43 16.63 -9.22
N ARG A 179 14.44 15.32 -9.02
CA ARG A 179 14.80 14.29 -10.01
C ARG A 179 13.97 14.41 -11.29
N THR A 180 12.67 14.68 -11.19
CA THR A 180 11.79 14.88 -12.35
C THR A 180 12.15 16.12 -13.18
N ARG A 181 12.84 17.10 -12.59
CA ARG A 181 13.20 18.39 -13.21
C ARG A 181 14.70 18.52 -13.51
N CYS A 182 15.49 17.51 -13.19
CA CYS A 182 16.93 17.56 -13.39
C CYS A 182 17.25 17.31 -14.86
N LYS A 183 17.89 18.28 -15.52
CA LYS A 183 18.33 18.16 -16.92
C LYS A 183 19.37 17.05 -17.08
N ASP A 184 20.30 16.98 -16.13
CA ASP A 184 21.43 16.06 -16.13
C ASP A 184 21.00 14.61 -15.91
N CYS A 185 19.85 14.39 -15.25
CA CYS A 185 19.24 13.07 -15.09
C CYS A 185 18.16 12.76 -16.14
N ASN A 186 17.99 13.59 -17.17
CA ASN A 186 16.87 13.51 -18.12
C ASN A 186 15.52 13.27 -17.41
N GLY A 187 15.25 14.07 -16.37
CA GLY A 187 14.06 13.93 -15.54
C GLY A 187 12.77 13.91 -16.37
N SER A 188 11.73 13.24 -15.88
CA SER A 188 10.49 13.02 -16.65
C SER A 188 9.76 14.30 -17.10
N GLU A 189 10.00 15.45 -16.45
CA GLU A 189 9.47 16.76 -16.87
C GLU A 189 10.35 17.44 -17.93
N ILE A 190 11.52 16.90 -18.25
CA ILE A 190 12.45 17.41 -19.26
C ILE A 190 12.11 16.76 -20.61
N CYS A 191 12.09 17.56 -21.66
CA CYS A 191 11.94 17.05 -23.03
C CYS A 191 13.31 16.77 -23.67
N VAL A 192 13.29 16.16 -24.86
CA VAL A 192 14.50 15.93 -25.67
C VAL A 192 15.29 17.21 -25.94
N HIS A 193 14.64 18.38 -25.94
CA HIS A 193 15.28 19.70 -26.11
C HIS A 193 15.92 20.26 -24.83
N LYS A 194 16.13 19.45 -23.78
CA LYS A 194 16.70 19.86 -22.46
C LYS A 194 15.97 21.01 -21.76
N LYS A 195 14.73 21.30 -22.15
CA LYS A 195 13.81 22.28 -21.54
C LYS A 195 12.71 21.54 -20.78
N ARG A 196 12.03 22.21 -19.83
CA ARG A 196 10.85 21.61 -19.19
C ARG A 196 9.75 21.47 -20.26
N ARG A 197 9.08 20.31 -20.33
CA ARG A 197 7.99 20.04 -21.27
C ARG A 197 6.92 21.13 -21.25
N VAL A 198 6.60 21.64 -20.06
CA VAL A 198 5.61 22.70 -19.83
C VAL A 198 6.05 24.08 -20.34
N THR A 199 7.34 24.30 -20.63
CA THR A 199 7.84 25.60 -21.13
C THR A 199 8.53 25.48 -22.50
N CYS A 200 8.67 24.27 -23.04
CA CYS A 200 9.30 24.05 -24.33
C CYS A 200 8.31 24.40 -25.44
N VAL A 201 8.59 25.49 -26.17
CA VAL A 201 7.77 25.96 -27.31
C VAL A 201 7.55 24.85 -28.33
N ILE A 202 8.62 24.14 -28.73
CA ILE A 202 8.53 23.02 -29.68
C ILE A 202 7.60 21.90 -29.16
N CYS A 203 7.66 21.56 -27.88
CA CYS A 203 6.78 20.52 -27.31
C CYS A 203 5.36 21.02 -27.03
N LYS A 204 5.19 22.33 -26.81
CA LYS A 204 3.88 22.96 -26.67
C LYS A 204 3.16 23.11 -28.00
N ASP A 205 3.88 23.26 -29.09
CA ASP A 205 3.26 23.50 -30.37
C ASP A 205 3.05 22.21 -31.16
N LYS A 206 3.64 21.08 -30.73
CA LYS A 206 3.47 19.79 -31.40
C LYS A 206 2.09 19.17 -31.15
N CYS A 207 1.51 18.58 -32.19
CA CYS A 207 0.30 17.76 -32.12
C CYS A 207 0.41 16.65 -31.07
N LYS A 208 -0.69 16.38 -30.35
CA LYS A 208 -0.79 15.25 -29.40
C LYS A 208 -0.65 13.88 -30.05
N THR A 209 -0.95 13.77 -31.34
CA THR A 209 -0.79 12.51 -32.07
C THR A 209 0.68 12.10 -32.13
N ILE A 210 0.94 10.86 -31.73
CA ILE A 210 2.28 10.26 -31.79
C ILE A 210 2.73 10.30 -33.27
N GLU A 211 3.99 10.69 -33.51
CA GLU A 211 4.58 10.87 -34.85
C GLU A 211 4.04 12.01 -35.73
N CYS A 212 3.01 12.75 -35.29
CA CYS A 212 2.57 13.93 -36.02
C CYS A 212 3.53 15.11 -35.81
N THR A 213 4.04 15.70 -36.89
CA THR A 213 4.94 16.86 -36.88
C THR A 213 4.20 18.20 -36.96
N MET A 214 2.89 18.17 -37.20
CA MET A 214 2.06 19.37 -37.35
C MET A 214 1.86 20.12 -36.05
N LYS A 215 1.56 21.42 -36.18
CA LYS A 215 1.24 22.27 -35.04
C LYS A 215 -0.14 21.93 -34.46
N GLN A 216 -0.26 21.93 -33.14
CA GLN A 216 -1.56 21.82 -32.48
C GLN A 216 -2.30 23.16 -32.45
N SER A 217 -3.63 23.10 -32.51
CA SER A 217 -4.51 24.25 -32.24
C SER A 217 -5.25 24.05 -30.91
N LYS A 218 -5.59 25.16 -30.25
CA LYS A 218 -6.51 25.15 -29.10
C LYS A 218 -7.92 24.77 -29.52
N GLU A 219 -8.35 25.16 -30.72
CA GLU A 219 -9.65 24.83 -31.30
C GLU A 219 -9.83 23.31 -31.38
N TYR A 220 -8.78 22.60 -31.82
CA TYR A 220 -8.77 21.15 -31.95
C TYR A 220 -8.25 20.45 -30.69
N LYS A 221 -8.46 21.02 -29.49
CA LYS A 221 -8.11 20.40 -28.19
C LYS A 221 -6.65 19.88 -28.09
N GLY A 222 -5.71 20.50 -28.80
CA GLY A 222 -4.31 20.06 -28.83
C GLY A 222 -3.94 19.06 -29.95
N TYR A 223 -4.81 18.89 -30.93
CA TYR A 223 -4.52 18.18 -32.17
C TYR A 223 -4.28 19.20 -33.31
N CYS A 224 -3.68 18.75 -34.42
CA CYS A 224 -3.71 19.52 -35.66
C CYS A 224 -5.03 19.24 -36.37
N PHE A 225 -5.42 20.07 -37.34
CA PHE A 225 -6.66 19.86 -38.09
C PHE A 225 -6.74 18.45 -38.69
N ALA A 226 -5.68 18.00 -39.37
CA ALA A 226 -5.62 16.67 -39.98
C ALA A 226 -5.82 15.54 -38.96
N CYS A 227 -5.15 15.59 -37.82
CA CYS A 227 -5.32 14.59 -36.77
C CYS A 227 -6.61 14.73 -35.96
N PHE A 228 -7.32 15.85 -36.07
CA PHE A 228 -8.63 16.00 -35.43
C PHE A 228 -9.75 15.42 -36.29
N VAL A 229 -9.61 15.48 -37.62
CA VAL A 229 -10.59 14.94 -38.56
C VAL A 229 -10.42 13.42 -38.76
N LEU A 230 -9.22 12.89 -38.55
CA LEU A 230 -8.92 11.45 -38.66
C LEU A 230 -9.28 10.62 -37.40
N PHE A 231 -9.80 11.24 -36.34
CA PHE A 231 -10.19 10.61 -35.07
C PHE A 231 -11.61 11.01 -34.67
#